data_AF-A0ABD2QCH2-F1
#
_entry.id   AF-A0ABD2QCH2-F1
#
_cell.length_a   1.000
_cell.length_b   1.000
_cell.length_c   1.000
_cell.angle_alpha   90.00
_cell.angle_beta   90.00
_cell.angle_gamma   90.00
#
_symmetry.space_group_name_H-M   'P 1'
#
loop_
_entity.id
_entity.type
_entity.pdbx_description
1 polymer ?
#
loop_
_entity_poly.entity_id
_entity_poly.type
_entity_poly.pdbx_seq_one_letter_code
_entity_poly.pdbx_strand_id
1 'polypeptide(L)'
;MADLEAVLADVSYLMAMEMSKSTPAARASKKITLPDPSIRSIMMRYLERNKELSFDRVFNQKLGYLIFKSYCCSLGDDAIEAQFLFFEDICKFEKLETDEERIKLGRTIYDQFIMKELLSHTHVSPAPIKYIDKL
;
A
#
# COMPACT_ATOMS: atom_id res chain seq x y z
N MET A 1 -4.54 -32.24 -39.77
CA MET A 1 -3.45 -31.80 -38.86
C MET A 1 -3.94 -30.75 -37.86
N ALA A 2 -4.86 -29.85 -38.22
CA ALA A 2 -5.45 -28.85 -37.32
C ALA A 2 -6.30 -29.43 -36.16
N ASP A 3 -6.98 -30.56 -36.39
CA ASP A 3 -7.92 -31.12 -35.41
C ASP A 3 -7.24 -31.63 -34.13
N LEU A 4 -6.04 -32.23 -34.27
CA LEU A 4 -5.26 -32.71 -33.13
C LEU A 4 -4.66 -31.55 -32.32
N GLU A 5 -4.23 -30.48 -32.99
CA GLU A 5 -3.63 -29.32 -32.34
C GLU A 5 -4.65 -28.53 -31.51
N ALA A 6 -5.89 -28.40 -32.03
CA ALA A 6 -6.99 -27.79 -31.30
C ALA A 6 -7.38 -28.60 -30.05
N VAL A 7 -7.49 -29.92 -30.18
CA VAL A 7 -7.79 -30.81 -29.03
C VAL A 7 -6.69 -30.74 -27.97
N LEU A 8 -5.42 -30.72 -28.38
CA LEU A 8 -4.30 -30.61 -27.46
C LEU A 8 -4.28 -29.24 -26.75
N ALA A 9 -4.63 -28.15 -27.45
CA ALA A 9 -4.75 -26.83 -26.85
C ALA A 9 -5.84 -26.82 -25.76
N ASP A 10 -7.02 -27.37 -26.05
CA ASP A 10 -8.14 -27.41 -25.11
C ASP A 10 -7.83 -28.27 -23.87
N VAL A 11 -7.23 -29.44 -24.07
CA VAL A 11 -6.79 -30.32 -22.96
C VAL A 11 -5.73 -29.62 -22.11
N SER A 12 -4.75 -28.95 -22.73
CA SER A 12 -3.71 -28.22 -22.00
C SER A 12 -4.27 -27.05 -21.19
N TYR A 13 -5.29 -26.36 -21.70
CA TYR A 13 -5.95 -25.25 -21.03
C TYR A 13 -6.76 -25.71 -19.82
N LEU A 14 -7.55 -26.78 -19.97
CA LEU A 14 -8.31 -27.36 -18.87
C LEU A 14 -7.39 -27.89 -17.77
N MET A 15 -6.30 -28.56 -18.16
CA MET A 15 -5.29 -29.03 -17.20
C MET A 15 -4.60 -27.87 -16.49
N ALA A 16 -4.32 -26.76 -17.17
CA ALA A 16 -3.78 -25.54 -16.55
C ALA A 16 -4.78 -24.89 -15.57
N MET A 17 -6.07 -24.86 -15.91
CA MET A 17 -7.13 -24.38 -15.02
C MET A 17 -7.24 -25.24 -13.75
N GLU A 18 -7.16 -26.57 -13.87
CA GLU A 18 -7.19 -27.47 -12.72
C GLU A 18 -5.94 -27.33 -11.84
N MET A 19 -4.75 -27.20 -12.45
CA MET A 19 -3.49 -27.00 -11.72
C MET A 19 -3.40 -25.64 -11.02
N SER A 20 -4.03 -24.60 -11.57
CA SER A 20 -4.07 -23.25 -10.98
C SER A 20 -4.84 -23.16 -9.65
N LYS A 21 -5.71 -24.14 -9.36
CA LYS A 21 -6.49 -24.20 -8.12
C LYS A 21 -5.73 -24.86 -6.96
N SER A 22 -4.79 -25.75 -7.26
CA SER A 22 -4.05 -26.53 -6.24
C SER A 22 -2.60 -26.08 -6.03
N THR A 23 -2.04 -25.29 -6.95
CA THR A 23 -0.71 -24.72 -6.83
C THR A 23 -0.76 -23.23 -7.14
N PRO A 24 -0.16 -22.34 -6.31
CA PRO A 24 -0.01 -20.94 -6.68
C PRO A 24 0.72 -20.93 -8.03
N ALA A 25 0.08 -20.34 -9.05
CA ALA A 25 0.54 -20.37 -10.43
C ALA A 25 2.06 -20.32 -10.48
N ALA A 26 2.68 -21.42 -10.95
CA ALA A 26 4.12 -21.55 -11.09
C ALA A 26 4.61 -20.60 -12.19
N ARG A 27 4.59 -19.30 -11.88
CA ARG A 27 5.41 -18.31 -12.57
C ARG A 27 6.82 -18.87 -12.46
N ALA A 28 7.48 -19.08 -13.59
CA ALA A 28 8.89 -19.39 -13.61
C ALA A 28 9.61 -18.34 -12.75
N SER A 29 9.98 -18.73 -11.53
CA SER A 29 10.58 -17.87 -10.52
C SER A 29 12.02 -17.56 -10.91
N LYS A 30 12.21 -16.79 -11.98
CA LYS A 30 13.46 -16.06 -12.16
C LYS A 30 13.50 -15.04 -11.04
N LYS A 31 14.17 -15.38 -9.94
CA LYS A 31 14.40 -14.49 -8.79
C LYS A 31 14.87 -13.14 -9.34
N ILE A 32 14.09 -12.09 -9.11
CA ILE A 32 14.44 -10.75 -9.56
C ILE A 32 15.73 -10.38 -8.81
N THR A 33 16.83 -10.22 -9.54
CA THR A 33 18.09 -9.73 -8.97
C THR A 33 18.09 -8.21 -9.05
N LEU A 34 18.23 -7.57 -7.89
CA LEU A 34 18.38 -6.12 -7.83
C LEU A 34 19.77 -5.72 -8.37
N PRO A 35 19.86 -4.61 -9.11
CA PRO A 35 21.13 -4.06 -9.54
C PRO A 35 21.97 -3.60 -8.34
N ASP A 36 23.29 -3.49 -8.57
CA ASP A 36 24.24 -3.05 -7.55
C ASP A 36 23.92 -1.64 -7.01
N PRO A 37 24.11 -1.36 -5.70
CA PRO A 37 23.82 -0.06 -5.10
C PRO A 37 24.51 1.15 -5.77
N SER A 38 25.61 0.95 -6.51
CA SER A 38 26.26 2.00 -7.30
C SER A 38 25.31 2.69 -8.29
N ILE A 39 24.24 2.01 -8.73
CA ILE A 39 23.22 2.57 -9.63
C ILE A 39 22.48 3.76 -9.01
N ARG A 40 22.49 3.90 -7.67
CA ARG A 40 21.84 5.01 -6.96
C ARG A 40 22.28 6.37 -7.51
N SER A 41 23.56 6.55 -7.77
CA SER A 41 24.10 7.84 -8.25
C SER A 41 23.50 8.28 -9.60
N ILE A 42 23.33 7.33 -10.52
CA ILE A 42 22.73 7.55 -11.85
C ILE A 42 21.22 7.74 -11.70
N MET A 43 20.57 6.88 -10.91
CA MET A 43 19.12 6.89 -10.73
C MET A 43 18.64 8.19 -10.05
N MET A 44 19.36 8.67 -9.04
CA MET A 44 19.03 9.95 -8.37
C MET A 44 19.05 11.12 -9.35
N ARG A 45 20.10 11.22 -10.18
CA ARG A 45 20.19 12.27 -11.22
C ARG A 45 19.09 12.16 -12.28
N TYR A 46 18.71 10.93 -12.63
CA TYR A 46 17.61 10.67 -13.57
C TYR A 46 16.26 11.13 -13.00
N LEU A 47 15.96 10.72 -11.76
CA LEU A 47 14.72 11.09 -11.06
C LEU A 47 14.62 12.59 -10.79
N GLU A 48 15.74 13.25 -10.45
CA GLU A 48 15.81 14.70 -10.28
C GLU A 48 15.51 15.43 -11.59
N ARG A 49 16.11 15.00 -12.71
CA ARG A 49 15.87 15.59 -14.03
C ARG A 49 14.40 15.45 -14.46
N ASN A 50 13.80 14.31 -14.16
CA ASN A 50 12.39 14.02 -14.48
C ASN A 50 11.40 14.63 -13.48
N LYS A 51 11.89 15.30 -12.42
CA LYS A 51 11.08 15.82 -11.31
C LYS A 51 10.21 14.75 -10.64
N GLU A 52 10.71 13.52 -10.62
CA GLU A 52 10.06 12.38 -9.96
C GLU A 52 10.48 12.23 -8.49
N LEU A 53 11.52 12.96 -8.09
CA LEU A 53 11.99 13.04 -6.72
C LEU A 53 11.19 14.07 -5.91
N SER A 54 9.89 13.82 -5.77
CA SER A 54 8.99 14.59 -4.93
C SER A 54 8.28 13.64 -3.97
N PHE A 55 7.99 14.10 -2.75
CA PHE A 55 7.36 13.27 -1.72
C PHE A 55 6.08 12.64 -2.25
N ASP A 56 5.17 13.42 -2.84
CA ASP A 56 3.90 12.91 -3.37
C ASP A 56 4.09 11.81 -4.41
N ARG A 57 5.09 11.94 -5.29
CA ARG A 57 5.34 10.95 -6.35
C ARG A 57 5.93 9.66 -5.81
N VAL A 58 6.88 9.76 -4.87
CA VAL A 58 7.50 8.58 -4.26
C VAL A 58 6.51 7.89 -3.31
N PHE A 59 5.75 8.65 -2.54
CA PHE A 59 4.80 8.14 -1.56
C PHE A 59 3.58 7.49 -2.21
N ASN A 60 3.06 8.03 -3.32
CA ASN A 60 1.95 7.42 -4.05
C ASN A 60 2.34 6.14 -4.82
N GLN A 61 3.62 5.84 -4.96
CA GLN A 61 4.07 4.57 -5.53
C GLN A 61 4.05 3.48 -4.45
N LYS A 62 3.44 2.33 -4.74
CA LYS A 62 3.37 1.18 -3.81
C LYS A 62 4.74 0.77 -3.25
N LEU A 63 5.77 0.74 -4.09
CA LEU A 63 7.12 0.37 -3.65
C LEU A 63 7.78 1.49 -2.83
N GLY A 64 7.58 2.75 -3.22
CA GLY A 64 8.09 3.90 -2.49
C GLY A 64 7.49 4.01 -1.08
N TYR A 65 6.17 3.82 -0.96
CA TYR A 65 5.49 3.73 0.33
C TYR A 65 6.07 2.64 1.23
N LEU A 66 6.24 1.42 0.72
CA LEU A 66 6.75 0.29 1.52
C LEU A 66 8.19 0.51 1.99
N ILE A 67 9.06 1.04 1.12
CA ILE A 67 10.44 1.37 1.49
C ILE A 67 10.46 2.50 2.53
N PHE A 68 9.63 3.52 2.35
CA PHE A 68 9.53 4.64 3.28
C PHE A 68 9.01 4.20 4.66
N LYS A 69 7.95 3.38 4.69
CA LYS A 69 7.44 2.77 5.93
C LYS A 69 8.52 1.94 6.62
N SER A 70 9.23 1.09 5.88
CA SER A 70 10.33 0.29 6.43
C SER A 70 11.47 1.15 6.99
N TYR A 71 11.78 2.27 6.34
CA TYR A 71 12.77 3.22 6.84
C TYR A 71 12.32 3.88 8.15
N CYS A 72 11.05 4.29 8.23
CA CYS A 72 10.49 4.89 9.44
C CYS A 72 10.45 3.92 10.62
N CYS A 73 10.06 2.65 10.40
CA CYS A 73 10.13 1.61 11.44
C CYS A 73 11.58 1.38 11.92
N SER A 74 12.57 1.52 11.04
CA SER A 74 13.99 1.40 11.41
C SER A 74 14.49 2.56 12.28
N LEU A 75 13.80 3.70 12.32
CA LEU A 75 14.16 4.83 13.18
C LEU A 75 13.68 4.65 14.62
N GLY A 76 12.75 3.73 14.87
CA GLY A 76 12.27 3.38 16.22
C GLY A 76 11.47 4.48 16.91
N ASP A 77 10.84 5.37 16.14
CA ASP A 77 9.98 6.42 16.68
C ASP A 77 8.51 5.96 16.67
N ASP A 78 8.00 5.63 17.85
CA ASP A 78 6.62 5.19 18.08
C ASP A 78 5.58 6.22 17.57
N ALA A 79 5.93 7.52 17.56
CA ALA A 79 5.03 8.56 17.05
C ALA A 79 4.87 8.48 15.53
N ILE A 80 5.95 8.16 14.82
CA ILE A 80 5.94 8.02 13.37
C ILE A 80 5.13 6.77 12.98
N GLU A 81 5.32 5.64 13.67
CA GLU A 81 4.54 4.43 13.41
C GLU A 81 3.04 4.64 13.63
N ALA A 82 2.66 5.39 14.69
CA ALA A 82 1.27 5.75 14.94
C ALA A 82 0.65 6.57 13.79
N GLN A 83 1.40 7.51 13.21
CA GLN A 83 0.94 8.29 12.04
C GLN A 83 0.72 7.42 10.80
N PHE A 84 1.57 6.42 10.56
CA PHE A 84 1.37 5.49 9.45
C PHE A 84 0.16 4.57 9.66
N LEU A 85 -0.03 4.06 10.88
CA LEU A 85 -1.19 3.25 11.22
C LEU A 85 -2.49 4.04 11.04
N PHE A 86 -2.52 5.28 11.51
CA PHE A 86 -3.64 6.19 11.31
C PHE A 86 -3.94 6.41 9.81
N PHE A 87 -2.91 6.69 9.01
CA PHE A 87 -3.06 6.86 7.57
C PHE A 87 -3.58 5.60 6.87
N GLU A 88 -3.07 4.41 7.22
CA GLU A 88 -3.56 3.14 6.65
C GLU A 88 -5.01 2.86 7.02
N ASP A 89 -5.41 3.16 8.26
CA ASP A 89 -6.78 2.93 8.71
C ASP A 89 -7.77 3.90 8.07
N ILE A 90 -7.38 5.15 7.81
CA ILE A 90 -8.17 6.07 6.98
C ILE A 90 -8.29 5.53 5.54
N CYS A 91 -7.20 5.08 4.93
CA CYS A 91 -7.25 4.50 3.58
C CYS A 91 -8.12 3.24 3.50
N LYS A 92 -8.25 2.48 4.60
CA LYS A 92 -9.20 1.36 4.71
C LYS A 92 -10.62 1.86 4.88
N PHE A 93 -10.83 2.86 5.73
CA PHE A 93 -12.12 3.51 5.95
C PHE A 93 -12.74 4.03 4.65
N GLU A 94 -11.94 4.69 3.80
CA GLU A 94 -12.40 5.21 2.49
C GLU A 94 -12.87 4.11 1.53
N LYS A 95 -12.38 2.88 1.69
CA LYS A 95 -12.75 1.74 0.83
C LYS A 95 -13.95 0.96 1.35
N LEU A 96 -14.54 1.34 2.49
CA LEU A 96 -15.70 0.67 3.06
C LEU A 96 -16.99 1.12 2.36
N GLU A 97 -17.67 0.16 1.73
CA GLU A 97 -18.93 0.41 1.02
C GLU A 97 -20.13 0.44 1.98
N THR A 98 -20.08 -0.28 3.10
CA THR A 98 -21.19 -0.37 4.05
C THR A 98 -21.14 0.68 5.15
N ASP A 99 -22.29 1.27 5.48
CA ASP A 99 -22.39 2.32 6.51
C ASP A 99 -22.15 1.77 7.93
N GLU A 100 -22.53 0.53 8.21
CA GLU A 100 -22.33 -0.10 9.52
C GLU A 100 -20.84 -0.31 9.84
N GLU A 101 -20.07 -0.80 8.87
CA GLU A 101 -18.63 -0.99 9.03
C GLU A 101 -17.91 0.35 9.12
N ARG A 102 -18.38 1.35 8.35
CA ARG A 102 -17.87 2.72 8.41
C ARG A 102 -18.05 3.33 9.79
N ILE A 103 -19.22 3.22 10.40
CA ILE A 103 -19.47 3.76 11.76
C ILE A 103 -18.59 3.05 12.80
N LYS A 104 -18.44 1.72 12.71
CA LYS A 104 -17.61 0.95 13.66
C LYS A 104 -16.14 1.32 13.53
N LEU A 105 -15.59 1.26 12.32
CA LEU A 105 -14.18 1.56 12.06
C LEU A 105 -13.85 3.03 12.37
N GLY A 106 -14.75 3.95 12.02
CA GLY A 106 -14.60 5.37 12.32
C GLY A 106 -14.53 5.66 13.82
N ARG A 107 -15.38 5.00 14.63
CA ARG A 107 -15.30 5.09 16.10
C ARG A 107 -13.97 4.54 16.62
N THR A 108 -13.53 3.39 16.12
CA THR A 108 -12.25 2.78 16.53
C THR A 108 -11.06 3.67 16.20
N ILE A 109 -11.01 4.25 15.00
CA ILE A 109 -9.94 5.18 14.58
C ILE A 109 -9.93 6.43 15.47
N TYR A 110 -11.13 6.97 15.76
CA TYR A 110 -11.26 8.14 16.62
C TYR A 110 -10.75 7.87 18.04
N ASP A 111 -11.18 6.77 18.65
CA ASP A 111 -10.80 6.43 20.03
C ASP A 111 -9.30 6.07 20.15
N GLN A 112 -8.75 5.37 19.17
CA GLN A 112 -7.36 4.89 19.21
C GLN A 112 -6.32 5.97 18.90
N PHE A 113 -6.59 6.82 17.90
CA PHE A 113 -5.62 7.78 17.40
C PHE A 113 -5.97 9.21 17.79
N ILE A 114 -7.17 9.69 17.43
CA ILE A 114 -7.56 11.09 17.61
C ILE A 114 -7.71 11.45 19.09
N MET A 115 -8.46 10.65 19.86
CA MET A 115 -8.71 10.91 21.29
C MET A 115 -7.42 10.75 22.11
N LYS A 116 -6.57 9.77 21.78
CA LYS A 116 -5.29 9.54 22.47
C LYS A 116 -4.27 10.65 22.18
N GLU A 117 -4.23 11.16 20.95
CA GLU A 117 -3.33 12.25 20.53
C GLU A 117 -3.79 13.63 21.05
N LEU A 118 -5.11 13.87 21.09
CA LEU A 118 -5.71 15.04 21.77
C LEU A 118 -5.37 15.10 23.26
N LEU A 119 -5.21 13.94 23.91
CA LEU A 119 -4.80 13.84 25.31
C LEU A 119 -3.28 14.01 25.49
N SER A 120 -2.46 13.60 24.51
CA SER A 120 -0.98 13.61 24.63
C SER A 120 -0.31 14.95 24.33
N HIS A 121 -1.02 15.95 23.77
CA HIS A 121 -0.53 17.32 23.51
C HIS A 121 0.78 17.45 22.71
N THR A 122 1.24 16.40 22.03
CA THR A 122 2.56 16.37 21.36
C THR A 122 2.53 16.92 19.93
N HIS A 123 1.37 16.87 19.24
CA HIS A 123 1.16 17.54 17.96
C HIS A 123 -0.24 18.17 17.93
N VAL A 124 -0.30 19.48 17.75
CA VAL A 124 -1.57 20.20 17.59
C VAL A 124 -2.11 19.87 16.20
N SER A 125 -2.98 18.88 16.10
CA SER A 125 -3.93 18.83 14.98
C SER A 125 -4.72 20.15 15.03
N PRO A 126 -4.72 20.98 13.96
CA PRO A 126 -5.56 22.16 13.95
C PRO A 126 -6.99 21.69 14.18
N ALA A 127 -7.64 22.30 15.19
CA ALA A 127 -8.94 21.93 15.76
C ALA A 127 -9.93 21.34 14.75
N PRO A 128 -10.77 20.36 15.17
CA PRO A 128 -11.72 19.69 14.30
C PRO A 128 -12.47 20.73 13.45
N ILE A 129 -12.28 20.57 12.14
CA ILE A 129 -12.84 21.37 11.07
C ILE A 129 -14.33 21.63 11.40
N LYS A 130 -14.68 22.90 11.61
CA LYS A 130 -16.03 23.42 11.91
C LYS A 130 -17.03 23.22 10.76
N TYR A 131 -17.14 22.02 10.20
CA TYR A 131 -18.05 21.70 9.09
C TYR A 131 -19.16 20.70 9.48
N ILE A 132 -19.23 20.24 10.72
CA ILE A 132 -20.28 19.33 11.16
C ILE A 132 -21.59 20.06 11.54
N ASP A 133 -21.58 21.39 11.70
CA ASP A 133 -22.78 22.18 12.03
C ASP A 133 -23.61 22.66 10.82
N LYS A 134 -23.43 22.08 9.63
CA LYS A 134 -24.20 22.45 8.42
C LYS A 134 -24.74 21.25 7.62
N LEU A 135 -25.27 20.26 8.31
CA LEU A 135 -26.26 19.33 7.74
C LEU A 135 -27.47 19.24 8.67
#